data_AF-A0A7E5WBI0-F1
#
_entry.id   AF-A0A7E5WBI0-F1
#
_cell.length_a   1.000
_cell.length_b   1.000
_cell.length_c   1.000
_cell.angle_alpha   90.00
_cell.angle_beta   90.00
_cell.angle_gamma   90.00
#
_symmetry.space_group_name_H-M   'P 1'
#
loop_
_entity.id
_entity.type
_entity.pdbx_description
1 polymer ?
#
loop_
_entity_poly.entity_id
_entity_poly.type
_entity_poly.pdbx_seq_one_letter_code
_entity_poly.pdbx_strand_id
1 'polypeptide(L)'
;MSHVLHEPIDEIQKYYDHVMFSNRWSRPFRSTPFIITFSEHIISEFDIHSFIQLGLRVVQFRMTKITKSDKVQLLELLDRALKWCCEKYEVSAWPVGLTIDVPNAVIKTGLRENTDQEYITIKEGSYIIMTGDKKYAAKCNESRVYMNDHFTLATLKVGAEITIDFGEIMLECSELIDSKNIKCLVKKGGQIKDLETVCIRGVRHVKPALMKSDMEIINFAKEYSFDMVTINSVRYPTTPGTIRALFPDRDPLIISAICEQEGLDNIDEIIKNSDAIILAREFLAYEIADKFKMISIQLYVCGKCRQYGRPLYVSGNILEGQNYSEKLSGCDVNDITSIVQHKAGFVLRKYTDPSHLIKAMRILNSICKSVEPLLDDIDFWRTSYEYKIPVNAAEAAVLAAILLAQQTKSKVIIVPTVSGKTVRQVVHMCQDLFVIAITSTPLRAKQLQLYRGVLAIIYDKKWSRNWDEEMDARIKFAVAYGCKFEVLTHGANYVVLRKSQQSCSYSDHVSSSSVLTEEEIMIMQMASTKAYKNFEHMICPE
;
A
#
# COMPACT_ATOMS: atom_id res chain seq x y z
N MET A 1 30.73 -41.20 14.00
CA MET A 1 29.31 -41.53 13.73
C MET A 1 28.55 -41.41 15.04
N SER A 2 27.30 -40.96 14.97
CA SER A 2 26.38 -40.59 16.08
C SER A 2 26.67 -39.28 16.81
N HIS A 3 26.56 -38.16 16.10
CA HIS A 3 25.96 -36.97 16.72
C HIS A 3 24.46 -37.01 16.41
N VAL A 4 23.71 -37.04 17.50
CA VAL A 4 22.26 -37.16 17.60
C VAL A 4 21.57 -36.11 16.73
N LEU A 5 20.84 -36.57 15.72
CA LEU A 5 19.73 -35.83 15.13
C LEU A 5 18.68 -35.70 16.23
N HIS A 6 18.66 -34.58 16.95
CA HIS A 6 17.49 -34.23 17.76
C HIS A 6 16.32 -33.94 16.81
N GLU A 7 15.17 -34.47 17.18
CA GLU A 7 14.08 -34.90 16.29
C GLU A 7 13.32 -33.73 15.61
N PRO A 8 12.87 -33.91 14.35
CA PRO A 8 11.90 -33.01 13.70
C PRO A 8 10.53 -32.91 14.40
N ILE A 9 10.24 -33.81 15.33
CA ILE A 9 8.95 -33.92 16.03
C ILE A 9 8.74 -32.71 16.96
N ASP A 10 9.81 -32.18 17.55
CA ASP A 10 9.76 -31.02 18.45
C ASP A 10 9.41 -29.71 17.72
N GLU A 11 9.85 -29.54 16.46
CA GLU A 11 9.53 -28.32 15.69
C GLU A 11 8.10 -28.33 15.16
N ILE A 12 7.60 -29.49 14.74
CA ILE A 12 6.21 -29.64 14.30
C ILE A 12 5.26 -29.49 15.48
N GLN A 13 5.58 -30.05 16.65
CA GLN A 13 4.78 -29.85 17.86
C GLN A 13 4.83 -28.40 18.33
N LYS A 14 6.00 -27.74 18.29
CA LYS A 14 6.09 -26.29 18.56
C LYS A 14 5.27 -25.46 17.57
N TYR A 15 5.27 -25.81 16.29
CA TYR A 15 4.44 -25.16 15.28
C TYR A 15 2.95 -25.43 15.51
N TYR A 16 2.56 -26.65 15.85
CA TYR A 16 1.18 -27.00 16.22
C TYR A 16 0.73 -26.22 17.45
N ASP A 17 1.55 -26.18 18.50
CA ASP A 17 1.25 -25.44 19.73
C ASP A 17 1.19 -23.92 19.45
N HIS A 18 2.05 -23.44 18.55
CA HIS A 18 2.04 -22.07 18.06
C HIS A 18 0.75 -21.74 17.29
N VAL A 19 0.27 -22.61 16.41
CA VAL A 19 -0.98 -22.39 15.67
C VAL A 19 -2.22 -22.53 16.57
N MET A 20 -2.23 -23.52 17.46
CA MET A 20 -3.45 -23.94 18.19
C MET A 20 -3.64 -23.24 19.54
N PHE A 21 -2.56 -22.86 20.21
CA PHE A 21 -2.63 -22.39 21.61
C PHE A 21 -2.04 -20.98 21.84
N SER A 22 -1.50 -20.32 20.82
CA SER A 22 -0.87 -18.99 20.98
C SER A 22 -1.87 -17.81 20.99
N ASN A 23 -2.76 -17.75 21.99
CA ASN A 23 -3.38 -16.47 22.38
C ASN A 23 -2.35 -15.46 22.96
N ARG A 24 -1.09 -15.88 23.15
CA ARG A 24 -0.03 -15.12 23.81
C ARG A 24 0.70 -14.12 22.91
N TRP A 25 0.55 -14.16 21.58
CA TRP A 25 1.47 -13.48 20.65
C TRP A 25 0.77 -12.62 19.58
N SER A 26 -0.32 -11.92 19.93
CA SER A 26 -0.73 -10.79 19.10
C SER A 26 0.38 -9.72 19.15
N ARG A 27 0.95 -9.35 17.99
CA ARG A 27 1.86 -8.20 17.95
C ARG A 27 1.04 -6.94 18.30
N PRO A 28 1.54 -6.04 19.17
CA PRO A 28 0.81 -4.81 19.49
C PRO A 28 0.64 -3.91 18.25
N PHE A 29 1.56 -4.04 17.29
CA PHE A 29 1.56 -3.30 16.03
C PHE A 29 1.35 -4.19 14.80
N ARG A 30 0.94 -3.54 13.70
CA ARG A 30 0.69 -4.14 12.38
C ARG A 30 1.81 -3.74 11.41
N SER A 31 2.26 -4.70 10.60
CA SER A 31 3.29 -4.52 9.58
C SER A 31 2.68 -4.25 8.21
N THR A 32 1.54 -4.87 7.92
CA THR A 32 0.81 -4.75 6.65
C THR A 32 0.32 -3.31 6.42
N PRO A 33 0.66 -2.65 5.30
CA PRO A 33 0.22 -1.28 5.05
C PRO A 33 -1.17 -1.24 4.40
N PHE A 34 -1.95 -0.21 4.71
CA PHE A 34 -3.24 0.08 4.07
C PHE A 34 -3.16 1.39 3.28
N ILE A 35 -3.72 1.39 2.08
CA ILE A 35 -4.05 2.58 1.29
C ILE A 35 -5.56 2.77 1.37
N ILE A 36 -6.02 3.94 1.81
CA ILE A 36 -7.44 4.24 1.94
C ILE A 36 -7.84 5.26 0.89
N THR A 37 -8.86 4.94 0.09
CA THR A 37 -9.35 5.88 -0.92
C THR A 37 -10.34 6.87 -0.32
N PHE A 38 -10.10 8.17 -0.49
CA PHE A 38 -11.04 9.25 -0.23
C PHE A 38 -11.66 9.66 -1.56
N SER A 39 -12.99 9.50 -1.70
CA SER A 39 -13.69 9.75 -2.96
C SER A 39 -14.78 10.81 -2.90
N GLU A 40 -15.30 11.18 -1.72
CA GLU A 40 -16.47 12.05 -1.55
C GLU A 40 -16.42 12.84 -0.22
N HIS A 41 -17.25 13.90 -0.12
CA HIS A 41 -17.41 14.79 1.05
C HIS A 41 -18.12 14.17 2.27
N ILE A 42 -18.21 12.85 2.33
CA ILE A 42 -18.90 12.14 3.42
C ILE A 42 -17.96 11.96 4.63
N ILE A 43 -16.65 12.17 4.45
CA ILE A 43 -15.64 11.99 5.49
C ILE A 43 -15.57 13.24 6.37
N SER A 44 -15.77 13.07 7.67
CA SER A 44 -15.57 14.11 8.68
C SER A 44 -14.16 14.08 9.29
N GLU A 45 -13.77 15.12 10.03
CA GLU A 45 -12.49 15.15 10.75
C GLU A 45 -12.40 14.02 11.79
N PHE A 46 -13.52 13.70 12.45
CA PHE A 46 -13.61 12.61 13.42
C PHE A 46 -13.34 11.24 12.78
N ASP A 47 -13.82 11.04 11.55
CA ASP A 47 -13.55 9.82 10.80
C ASP A 47 -12.06 9.69 10.48
N ILE A 48 -11.41 10.78 10.06
CA ILE A 48 -9.97 10.79 9.80
C ILE A 48 -9.17 10.48 11.07
N HIS A 49 -9.55 11.05 12.22
CA HIS A 49 -8.93 10.72 13.50
C HIS A 49 -9.04 9.21 13.79
N SER A 50 -10.22 8.63 13.56
CA SER A 50 -10.45 7.20 13.72
C SER A 50 -9.59 6.38 12.76
N PHE A 51 -9.46 6.79 11.50
CA PHE A 51 -8.59 6.12 10.52
C PHE A 51 -7.12 6.16 10.95
N ILE A 52 -6.62 7.30 11.44
CA ILE A 52 -5.24 7.45 11.93
C ILE A 52 -4.99 6.52 13.12
N GLN A 53 -5.91 6.48 14.09
CA GLN A 53 -5.82 5.58 15.24
C GLN A 53 -5.86 4.10 14.85
N LEU A 54 -6.54 3.77 13.75
CA LEU A 54 -6.57 2.41 13.18
C LEU A 54 -5.38 2.12 12.24
N GLY A 55 -4.41 3.03 12.17
CA GLY A 55 -3.15 2.85 11.43
C GLY A 55 -3.24 3.23 9.96
N LEU A 56 -3.98 4.29 9.61
CA LEU A 56 -3.89 4.93 8.30
C LEU A 56 -2.45 5.39 8.04
N ARG A 57 -1.91 5.00 6.88
CA ARG A 57 -0.53 5.30 6.46
C ARG A 57 -0.47 6.07 5.15
N VAL A 58 -1.33 5.71 4.20
CA VAL A 58 -1.41 6.34 2.88
C VAL A 58 -2.87 6.63 2.55
N VAL A 59 -3.15 7.87 2.15
CA VAL A 59 -4.45 8.29 1.63
C VAL A 59 -4.36 8.40 0.12
N GLN A 60 -5.26 7.71 -0.56
CA GLN A 60 -5.45 7.80 -2.00
C GLN A 60 -6.62 8.71 -2.32
N PHE A 61 -6.40 9.80 -3.06
CA PHE A 61 -7.46 10.72 -3.42
C PHE A 61 -8.04 10.37 -4.80
N ARG A 62 -9.33 10.02 -4.83
CA ARG A 62 -10.07 9.84 -6.07
C ARG A 62 -10.75 11.14 -6.47
N MET A 63 -10.23 11.76 -7.53
CA MET A 63 -10.54 13.14 -7.89
C MET A 63 -11.51 13.29 -9.08
N THR A 64 -12.15 12.22 -9.51
CA THR A 64 -12.93 12.16 -10.77
C THR A 64 -14.35 12.72 -10.68
N LYS A 65 -14.96 12.74 -9.50
CA LYS A 65 -16.38 13.11 -9.31
C LYS A 65 -16.57 14.42 -8.52
N ILE A 66 -15.49 15.14 -8.22
CA ILE A 66 -15.51 16.31 -7.32
C ILE A 66 -14.88 17.54 -7.96
N THR A 67 -15.36 18.73 -7.59
CA THR A 67 -14.87 20.01 -8.14
C THR A 67 -13.47 20.35 -7.61
N LYS A 68 -12.76 21.31 -8.22
CA LYS A 68 -11.44 21.73 -7.69
C LYS A 68 -11.54 22.24 -6.25
N SER A 69 -12.60 22.99 -5.91
CA SER A 69 -12.84 23.49 -4.54
C SER A 69 -12.99 22.35 -3.55
N ASP A 70 -13.78 21.34 -3.90
CA ASP A 70 -14.01 20.15 -3.07
C ASP A 70 -12.71 19.40 -2.76
N LYS A 71 -11.84 19.28 -3.77
CA LYS A 71 -10.53 18.64 -3.62
C LYS A 71 -9.66 19.35 -2.59
N VAL A 72 -9.68 20.69 -2.58
CA VAL A 72 -8.90 21.51 -1.64
C VAL A 72 -9.46 21.36 -0.23
N GLN A 73 -10.77 21.39 -0.07
CA GLN A 73 -11.41 21.21 1.24
C GLN A 73 -11.07 19.87 1.89
N LEU A 74 -11.02 18.78 1.11
CA LEU A 74 -10.60 17.46 1.62
C LEU A 74 -9.13 17.45 2.06
N LEU A 75 -8.24 18.16 1.36
CA LEU A 75 -6.84 18.28 1.75
C LEU A 75 -6.70 19.10 3.05
N GLU A 76 -7.45 20.18 3.19
CA GLU A 76 -7.48 20.99 4.41
C GLU A 76 -8.03 20.21 5.62
N LEU A 77 -9.06 19.39 5.39
CA LEU A 77 -9.61 18.50 6.42
C LEU A 77 -8.55 17.51 6.93
N LEU A 78 -7.79 16.91 6.02
CA LEU A 78 -6.69 16.02 6.38
C LEU A 78 -5.57 16.76 7.13
N ASP A 79 -5.20 17.97 6.69
CA ASP A 79 -4.17 18.77 7.36
C ASP A 79 -4.55 19.10 8.81
N ARG A 80 -5.81 19.47 9.07
CA ARG A 80 -6.33 19.68 10.44
C ARG A 80 -6.23 18.41 11.29
N ALA A 81 -6.66 17.27 10.75
CA ALA A 81 -6.61 16.00 11.47
C ALA A 81 -5.17 15.56 11.80
N LEU A 82 -4.21 15.84 10.90
CA LEU A 82 -2.79 15.55 11.14
C LEU A 82 -2.20 16.49 12.21
N LYS A 83 -2.58 17.77 12.23
CA LYS A 83 -2.17 18.72 13.29
C LYS A 83 -2.67 18.27 14.66
N TRP A 84 -3.92 17.85 14.75
CA TRP A 84 -4.47 17.28 15.99
C TRP A 84 -3.68 16.06 16.46
N CYS A 85 -3.27 15.18 15.55
CA CYS A 85 -2.41 14.03 15.90
C CYS A 85 -1.03 14.48 16.41
N CYS A 86 -0.43 15.50 15.80
CA CYS A 86 0.84 16.06 16.24
C CYS A 86 0.75 16.59 17.68
N GLU A 87 -0.31 17.34 18.00
CA GLU A 87 -0.58 17.84 19.34
C GLU A 87 -0.84 16.72 20.34
N LYS A 88 -1.73 15.78 20.02
CA LYS A 88 -2.11 14.67 20.90
C LYS A 88 -0.94 13.75 21.26
N TYR A 89 -0.07 13.48 20.29
CA TYR A 89 1.05 12.55 20.48
C TYR A 89 2.38 13.27 20.76
N GLU A 90 2.38 14.59 20.86
CA GLU A 90 3.56 15.43 21.11
C GLU A 90 4.70 15.16 20.12
N VAL A 91 4.34 15.12 18.84
CA VAL A 91 5.28 14.92 17.74
C VAL A 91 5.20 16.10 16.80
N SER A 92 6.32 16.46 16.17
CA SER A 92 6.36 17.62 15.27
C SER A 92 5.68 17.38 13.93
N ALA A 93 5.54 16.12 13.53
CA ALA A 93 4.85 15.74 12.30
C ALA A 93 4.35 14.31 12.35
N TRP A 94 3.17 14.09 11.77
CA TRP A 94 2.58 12.77 11.57
C TRP A 94 2.64 12.39 10.08
N PRO A 95 3.60 11.55 9.65
CA PRO A 95 3.84 11.30 8.24
C PRO A 95 2.77 10.36 7.66
N VAL A 96 1.75 10.93 7.03
CA VAL A 96 0.80 10.21 6.16
C VAL A 96 1.12 10.53 4.71
N GLY A 97 1.29 9.47 3.90
CA GLY A 97 1.56 9.60 2.47
C GLY A 97 0.30 9.95 1.68
N LEU A 98 0.44 10.84 0.71
CA LEU A 98 -0.65 11.24 -0.19
C LEU A 98 -0.39 10.69 -1.58
N THR A 99 -1.32 9.92 -2.11
CA THR A 99 -1.33 9.49 -3.51
C THR A 99 -2.57 9.99 -4.22
N ILE A 100 -2.44 10.36 -5.49
CA ILE A 100 -3.59 10.71 -6.34
C ILE A 100 -3.98 9.52 -7.22
N ASP A 101 -5.28 9.22 -7.32
CA ASP A 101 -5.82 8.16 -8.16
C ASP A 101 -6.08 8.70 -9.57
N VAL A 102 -5.23 8.32 -10.52
CA VAL A 102 -5.38 8.59 -11.95
C VAL A 102 -6.09 7.39 -12.57
N PRO A 103 -7.35 7.52 -13.02
CA PRO A 103 -8.16 6.39 -13.46
C PRO A 103 -7.62 5.67 -14.69
N ASN A 104 -6.88 6.35 -15.56
CA ASN A 104 -6.22 5.88 -16.79
C ASN A 104 -6.81 4.62 -17.45
N ALA A 105 -7.24 4.81 -18.70
CA ALA A 105 -7.77 3.76 -19.56
C ALA A 105 -9.02 3.01 -19.07
N VAL A 106 -9.46 3.15 -17.80
CA VAL A 106 -10.74 2.62 -17.31
C VAL A 106 -11.89 3.04 -18.23
N ILE A 107 -12.66 2.05 -18.67
CA ILE A 107 -13.80 2.22 -19.56
C ILE A 107 -15.06 2.36 -18.72
N LYS A 108 -15.92 3.30 -19.12
CA LYS A 108 -17.18 3.60 -18.43
C LYS A 108 -18.35 3.75 -19.38
N THR A 109 -19.54 3.49 -18.87
CA THR A 109 -20.81 3.82 -19.51
C THR A 109 -21.04 5.35 -19.53
N GLY A 110 -22.03 5.78 -20.31
CA GLY A 110 -22.50 7.17 -20.30
C GLY A 110 -23.48 7.49 -19.17
N LEU A 111 -24.11 8.65 -19.27
CA LEU A 111 -25.23 9.06 -18.43
C LEU A 111 -26.55 8.56 -19.03
N ARG A 112 -27.52 8.28 -18.15
CA ARG A 112 -28.89 7.92 -18.51
C ARG A 112 -29.58 9.04 -19.29
N GLU A 113 -30.45 8.66 -20.24
CA GLU A 113 -31.30 9.59 -20.98
C GLU A 113 -32.39 10.19 -20.10
N ASN A 114 -33.03 9.35 -19.28
CA ASN A 114 -34.06 9.77 -18.34
C ASN A 114 -33.47 9.87 -16.93
N THR A 115 -33.48 11.08 -16.36
CA THR A 115 -32.98 11.37 -15.02
C THR A 115 -33.98 11.07 -13.91
N ASP A 116 -35.25 10.83 -14.24
CA ASP A 116 -36.30 10.53 -13.26
C ASP A 116 -36.17 9.11 -12.68
N GLN A 117 -35.39 8.25 -13.33
CA GLN A 117 -35.08 6.90 -12.86
C GLN A 117 -33.65 6.82 -12.31
N GLU A 118 -33.49 6.14 -11.18
CA GLU A 118 -32.17 5.91 -10.56
C GLU A 118 -31.29 4.94 -11.37
N TYR A 119 -31.86 4.13 -12.25
CA TYR A 119 -31.15 3.12 -13.04
C TYR A 119 -31.91 2.74 -14.32
N ILE A 120 -31.18 2.20 -15.31
CA ILE A 120 -31.75 1.55 -16.50
C ILE A 120 -31.86 0.05 -16.22
N THR A 121 -32.99 -0.58 -16.53
CA THR A 121 -33.14 -2.03 -16.40
C THR A 121 -32.85 -2.72 -17.73
N ILE A 122 -31.83 -3.58 -17.75
CA ILE A 122 -31.47 -4.38 -18.92
C ILE A 122 -32.02 -5.79 -18.77
N LYS A 123 -32.88 -6.21 -19.69
CA LYS A 123 -33.54 -7.52 -19.65
C LYS A 123 -32.65 -8.62 -20.23
N GLU A 124 -32.52 -9.73 -19.52
CA GLU A 124 -31.84 -10.93 -20.00
C GLU A 124 -32.48 -11.47 -21.29
N GLY A 125 -31.65 -11.94 -22.22
CA GLY A 125 -32.07 -12.42 -23.54
C GLY A 125 -32.44 -11.32 -24.54
N SER A 126 -32.47 -10.05 -24.14
CA SER A 126 -32.69 -8.93 -25.06
C SER A 126 -31.41 -8.57 -25.82
N TYR A 127 -31.54 -7.69 -26.82
CA TYR A 127 -30.42 -7.12 -27.56
C TYR A 127 -30.25 -5.66 -27.23
N ILE A 128 -29.00 -5.25 -27.06
CA ILE A 128 -28.60 -3.87 -26.78
C ILE A 128 -27.51 -3.43 -27.75
N ILE A 129 -27.49 -2.15 -28.09
CA ILE A 129 -26.41 -1.55 -28.88
C ILE A 129 -25.40 -0.89 -27.95
N MET A 130 -24.15 -1.37 -27.96
CA MET A 130 -23.04 -0.64 -27.35
C MET A 130 -22.47 0.34 -28.37
N THR A 131 -22.36 1.62 -28.01
CA THR A 131 -21.94 2.68 -28.93
C THR A 131 -20.77 3.50 -28.41
N GLY A 132 -19.80 3.80 -29.27
CA GLY A 132 -18.73 4.77 -29.03
C GLY A 132 -19.06 6.19 -29.49
N ASP A 133 -20.28 6.44 -29.99
CA ASP A 133 -20.69 7.75 -30.50
C ASP A 133 -21.07 8.70 -29.35
N LYS A 134 -20.28 9.77 -29.18
CA LYS A 134 -20.43 10.78 -28.11
C LYS A 134 -21.82 11.43 -28.07
N LYS A 135 -22.59 11.42 -29.17
CA LYS A 135 -23.96 11.96 -29.16
C LYS A 135 -24.90 11.21 -28.20
N TYR A 136 -24.54 9.96 -27.84
CA TYR A 136 -25.27 9.14 -26.88
C TYR A 136 -24.63 9.13 -25.48
N ALA A 137 -23.59 9.94 -25.24
CA ALA A 137 -22.88 9.95 -23.96
C ALA A 137 -23.77 10.33 -22.76
N ALA A 138 -24.88 11.03 -22.99
CA ALA A 138 -25.90 11.33 -21.99
C ALA A 138 -27.31 10.87 -22.43
N LYS A 139 -27.37 9.79 -23.22
CA LYS A 139 -28.61 9.22 -23.74
C LYS A 139 -28.60 7.69 -23.65
N CYS A 140 -28.05 7.15 -22.56
CA CYS A 140 -28.09 5.72 -22.33
C CYS A 140 -29.52 5.30 -21.95
N ASN A 141 -30.00 4.21 -22.53
CA ASN A 141 -31.31 3.61 -22.25
C ASN A 141 -31.26 2.09 -22.47
N GLU A 142 -32.40 1.42 -22.33
CA GLU A 142 -32.52 -0.05 -22.39
C GLU A 142 -32.05 -0.64 -23.74
N SER A 143 -32.11 0.15 -24.81
CA SER A 143 -31.76 -0.28 -26.17
C SER A 143 -30.34 0.09 -26.59
N ARG A 144 -29.73 1.08 -25.93
CA ARG A 144 -28.43 1.64 -26.34
C ARG A 144 -27.66 2.20 -25.16
N VAL A 145 -26.41 1.75 -25.01
CA VAL A 145 -25.49 2.21 -23.95
C VAL A 145 -24.21 2.74 -24.58
N TYR A 146 -23.82 3.94 -24.18
CA TYR A 146 -22.55 4.55 -24.59
C TYR A 146 -21.37 3.94 -23.82
N MET A 147 -20.23 3.78 -24.50
CA MET A 147 -18.96 3.36 -23.94
C MET A 147 -17.89 4.42 -24.25
N ASN A 148 -17.20 4.92 -23.24
CA ASN A 148 -16.24 6.03 -23.39
C ASN A 148 -14.88 5.64 -24.02
N ASP A 149 -14.80 4.48 -24.67
CA ASP A 149 -13.61 3.98 -25.36
C ASP A 149 -13.92 3.48 -26.78
N HIS A 150 -14.06 4.45 -27.69
CA HIS A 150 -14.24 4.18 -29.12
C HIS A 150 -13.05 3.47 -29.77
N PHE A 151 -11.85 3.54 -29.18
CA PHE A 151 -10.67 2.87 -29.73
C PHE A 151 -10.82 1.35 -29.59
N THR A 152 -11.11 0.88 -28.38
CA THR A 152 -11.27 -0.55 -28.11
C THR A 152 -12.52 -1.09 -28.79
N LEU A 153 -13.64 -0.34 -28.79
CA LEU A 153 -14.89 -0.75 -29.45
C LEU A 153 -14.69 -1.15 -30.92
N ALA A 154 -13.92 -0.35 -31.66
CA ALA A 154 -13.66 -0.57 -33.08
C ALA A 154 -12.83 -1.84 -33.38
N THR A 155 -12.19 -2.42 -32.35
CA THR A 155 -11.36 -3.62 -32.48
C THR A 155 -12.02 -4.90 -31.97
N LEU A 156 -13.24 -4.79 -31.45
CA LEU A 156 -13.99 -5.93 -30.96
C LEU A 156 -14.40 -6.87 -32.09
N LYS A 157 -14.53 -8.15 -31.74
CA LYS A 157 -14.96 -9.22 -32.63
C LYS A 157 -16.27 -9.81 -32.12
N VAL A 158 -17.03 -10.40 -33.04
CA VAL A 158 -18.20 -11.22 -32.66
C VAL A 158 -17.75 -12.30 -31.68
N GLY A 159 -18.55 -12.52 -30.63
CA GLY A 159 -18.24 -13.40 -29.50
C GLY A 159 -17.48 -12.73 -28.35
N ALA A 160 -17.10 -11.44 -28.45
CA ALA A 160 -16.46 -10.74 -27.34
C ALA A 160 -17.40 -10.64 -26.11
N GLU A 161 -16.89 -11.02 -24.94
CA GLU A 161 -17.59 -10.92 -23.66
C GLU A 161 -17.33 -9.54 -23.05
N ILE A 162 -18.41 -8.81 -22.77
CA ILE A 162 -18.38 -7.47 -22.19
C ILE A 162 -19.17 -7.51 -20.90
N THR A 163 -18.58 -7.02 -19.81
CA THR A 163 -19.28 -6.92 -18.52
C THR A 163 -19.45 -5.47 -18.11
N ILE A 164 -20.61 -5.13 -17.55
CA ILE A 164 -20.89 -3.82 -16.96
C ILE A 164 -21.07 -3.99 -15.46
N ASP A 165 -20.48 -3.06 -14.70
CA ASP A 165 -20.41 -3.07 -13.23
C ASP A 165 -19.93 -4.41 -12.69
N PHE A 166 -18.71 -4.81 -13.09
CA PHE A 166 -18.03 -5.99 -12.56
C PHE A 166 -18.89 -7.26 -12.57
N GLY A 167 -19.54 -7.54 -13.71
CA GLY A 167 -20.32 -8.76 -13.93
C GLY A 167 -21.77 -8.71 -13.45
N GLU A 168 -22.26 -7.57 -12.97
CA GLU A 168 -23.70 -7.38 -12.74
C GLU A 168 -24.49 -7.59 -14.04
N ILE A 169 -23.97 -7.07 -15.16
CA ILE A 169 -24.51 -7.34 -16.49
C ILE A 169 -23.44 -7.99 -17.36
N MET A 170 -23.83 -9.01 -18.11
CA MET A 170 -22.97 -9.72 -19.05
C MET A 170 -23.56 -9.65 -20.44
N LEU A 171 -22.76 -9.20 -21.39
CA LEU A 171 -23.11 -9.03 -22.79
C LEU A 171 -22.16 -9.89 -23.65
N GLU A 172 -22.68 -10.45 -24.73
CA GLU A 172 -21.88 -11.09 -25.78
C GLU A 172 -22.09 -10.35 -27.09
N CYS A 173 -21.02 -9.88 -27.73
CA CYS A 173 -21.11 -9.22 -29.02
C CYS A 173 -21.65 -10.20 -30.08
N SER A 174 -22.85 -9.95 -30.60
CA SER A 174 -23.50 -10.80 -31.60
C SER A 174 -23.28 -10.31 -33.03
N GLU A 175 -23.10 -9.01 -33.22
CA GLU A 175 -22.96 -8.39 -34.56
C GLU A 175 -22.12 -7.11 -34.48
N LEU A 176 -21.22 -6.92 -35.45
CA LEU A 176 -20.50 -5.66 -35.65
C LEU A 176 -21.31 -4.80 -36.64
N ILE A 177 -21.98 -3.75 -36.15
CA ILE A 177 -22.84 -2.90 -37.00
C ILE A 177 -21.95 -1.95 -37.82
N ASP A 178 -21.06 -1.22 -37.13
CA ASP A 178 -20.09 -0.31 -37.73
C ASP A 178 -18.92 -0.04 -36.76
N SER A 179 -17.97 0.81 -37.16
CA SER A 179 -16.80 1.17 -36.33
C SER A 179 -17.12 1.78 -34.94
N LYS A 180 -18.34 2.25 -34.72
CA LYS A 180 -18.81 2.92 -33.51
C LYS A 180 -19.95 2.18 -32.82
N ASN A 181 -20.51 1.13 -33.41
CA ASN A 181 -21.68 0.45 -32.88
C ASN A 181 -21.53 -1.07 -33.01
N ILE A 182 -21.78 -1.77 -31.92
CA ILE A 182 -21.91 -3.22 -31.90
C ILE A 182 -23.26 -3.61 -31.30
N LYS A 183 -23.83 -4.70 -31.79
CA LYS A 183 -25.01 -5.31 -31.19
C LYS A 183 -24.54 -6.41 -30.23
N CYS A 184 -25.12 -6.44 -29.05
CA CYS A 184 -24.81 -7.44 -28.04
C CYS A 184 -26.08 -8.15 -27.59
N LEU A 185 -25.97 -9.47 -27.41
CA LEU A 185 -26.95 -10.28 -26.69
C LEU A 185 -26.71 -10.13 -25.19
N VAL A 186 -27.75 -9.83 -24.43
CA VAL A 186 -27.70 -9.78 -22.97
C VAL A 186 -27.74 -11.20 -22.41
N LYS A 187 -26.61 -11.70 -21.91
CA LYS A 187 -26.50 -13.02 -21.26
C LYS A 187 -26.96 -13.01 -19.82
N LYS A 188 -26.75 -11.90 -19.11
CA LYS A 188 -27.23 -11.66 -17.76
C LYS A 188 -27.74 -10.21 -17.70
N GLY A 189 -29.02 -10.04 -17.40
CA GLY A 189 -29.65 -8.73 -17.20
C GLY A 189 -29.34 -8.14 -15.82
N GLY A 190 -29.70 -6.88 -15.62
CA GLY A 190 -29.39 -6.16 -14.38
C GLY A 190 -29.72 -4.68 -14.46
N GLN A 191 -29.23 -3.92 -13.49
CA GLN A 191 -29.43 -2.47 -13.40
C GLN A 191 -28.14 -1.72 -13.79
N ILE A 192 -28.24 -0.72 -14.65
CA ILE A 192 -27.12 0.18 -15.01
C ILE A 192 -27.36 1.55 -14.38
N LYS A 193 -26.38 2.04 -13.62
CA LYS A 193 -26.32 3.44 -13.18
C LYS A 193 -25.38 4.25 -14.08
N ASP A 194 -25.24 5.53 -13.76
CA ASP A 194 -24.37 6.43 -14.51
C ASP A 194 -22.88 6.08 -14.30
N LEU A 195 -22.11 6.13 -15.40
CA LEU A 195 -20.65 6.01 -15.36
C LEU A 195 -20.15 4.68 -14.75
N GLU A 196 -20.91 3.61 -14.98
CA GLU A 196 -20.56 2.26 -14.56
C GLU A 196 -19.36 1.71 -15.32
N THR A 197 -18.57 0.88 -14.65
CA THR A 197 -17.35 0.33 -15.24
C THR A 197 -17.68 -0.70 -16.31
N VAL A 198 -17.00 -0.65 -17.46
CA VAL A 198 -17.09 -1.66 -18.51
C VAL A 198 -15.76 -2.40 -18.58
N CYS A 199 -15.80 -3.73 -18.59
CA CYS A 199 -14.62 -4.59 -18.80
C CYS A 199 -14.85 -5.47 -20.04
N ILE A 200 -13.77 -5.83 -20.75
CA ILE A 200 -13.88 -6.56 -22.02
C ILE A 200 -12.88 -7.72 -22.05
N ARG A 201 -13.38 -8.93 -21.84
CA ARG A 201 -12.54 -10.10 -21.60
C ARG A 201 -11.62 -10.42 -22.79
N GLY A 202 -10.33 -10.58 -22.51
CA GLY A 202 -9.36 -11.11 -23.46
C GLY A 202 -9.05 -10.17 -24.64
N VAL A 203 -9.42 -8.90 -24.54
CA VAL A 203 -9.15 -7.90 -25.57
C VAL A 203 -7.91 -7.08 -25.23
N ARG A 204 -7.14 -6.75 -26.27
CA ARG A 204 -6.02 -5.82 -26.15
C ARG A 204 -6.54 -4.39 -26.36
N HIS A 205 -6.50 -3.59 -25.31
CA HIS A 205 -6.94 -2.20 -25.39
C HIS A 205 -5.99 -1.39 -26.28
N VAL A 206 -6.54 -0.50 -27.12
CA VAL A 206 -5.76 0.32 -28.07
C VAL A 206 -5.68 1.79 -27.62
N LYS A 207 -6.35 2.13 -26.51
CA LYS A 207 -6.34 3.46 -25.93
C LYS A 207 -4.90 3.93 -25.60
N PRO A 208 -4.56 5.23 -25.79
CA PRO A 208 -3.25 5.77 -25.43
C PRO A 208 -2.87 5.54 -23.97
N ALA A 209 -1.57 5.58 -23.68
CA ALA A 209 -1.02 5.36 -22.34
C ALA A 209 -1.46 6.43 -21.31
N LEU A 210 -1.69 7.66 -21.76
CA LEU A 210 -2.18 8.78 -20.95
C LEU A 210 -3.14 9.62 -21.81
N MET A 211 -4.29 10.00 -21.23
CA MET A 211 -5.27 10.89 -21.84
C MET A 211 -5.09 12.32 -21.34
N LYS A 212 -5.70 13.30 -22.02
CA LYS A 212 -5.71 14.71 -21.57
C LYS A 212 -6.29 14.86 -20.16
N SER A 213 -7.35 14.12 -19.84
CA SER A 213 -7.95 14.08 -18.50
C SER A 213 -6.99 13.56 -17.42
N ASP A 214 -6.10 12.63 -17.77
CA ASP A 214 -5.10 12.11 -16.83
C ASP A 214 -4.07 13.21 -16.52
N MET A 215 -3.69 14.00 -17.52
CA MET A 215 -2.76 15.12 -17.36
C MET A 215 -3.30 16.22 -16.44
N GLU A 216 -4.61 16.49 -16.46
CA GLU A 216 -5.24 17.45 -15.54
C GLU A 216 -5.11 17.00 -14.08
N ILE A 217 -5.33 15.71 -13.81
CA ILE A 217 -5.18 15.12 -12.48
C ILE A 217 -3.70 15.15 -12.05
N ILE A 218 -2.78 14.79 -12.96
CA ILE A 218 -1.33 14.83 -12.68
C ILE A 218 -0.86 16.27 -12.39
N ASN A 219 -1.37 17.27 -13.12
CA ASN A 219 -1.04 18.67 -12.86
C ASN A 219 -1.57 19.15 -11.51
N PHE A 220 -2.77 18.71 -11.11
CA PHE A 220 -3.27 18.95 -9.75
C PHE A 220 -2.34 18.32 -8.70
N ALA A 221 -1.84 17.11 -8.94
CA ALA A 221 -0.90 16.44 -8.04
C ALA A 221 0.40 17.24 -7.84
N LYS A 222 0.89 17.89 -8.91
CA LYS A 222 2.05 18.79 -8.86
C LYS A 222 1.77 20.03 -8.03
N GLU A 223 0.64 20.69 -8.31
CA GLU A 223 0.19 21.92 -7.63
C GLU A 223 0.10 21.71 -6.11
N TYR A 224 -0.47 20.59 -5.67
CA TYR A 224 -0.72 20.29 -4.26
C TYR A 224 0.30 19.34 -3.62
N SER A 225 1.45 19.12 -4.27
CA SER A 225 2.58 18.42 -3.65
C SER A 225 2.29 16.98 -3.18
N PHE A 226 1.55 16.21 -3.98
CA PHE A 226 1.32 14.80 -3.70
C PHE A 226 2.65 14.02 -3.65
N ASP A 227 2.77 13.11 -2.68
CA ASP A 227 3.99 12.33 -2.45
C ASP A 227 4.13 11.18 -3.46
N MET A 228 3.01 10.76 -4.04
CA MET A 228 2.88 9.60 -4.92
C MET A 228 1.79 9.83 -5.99
N VAL A 229 1.87 9.06 -7.08
CA VAL A 229 0.85 9.00 -8.13
C VAL A 229 0.47 7.55 -8.35
N THR A 230 -0.80 7.22 -8.12
CA THR A 230 -1.37 5.92 -8.49
C THR A 230 -1.97 6.01 -9.87
N ILE A 231 -1.45 5.22 -10.81
CA ILE A 231 -1.92 5.15 -12.18
C ILE A 231 -2.61 3.80 -12.39
N ASN A 232 -3.90 3.80 -12.74
CA ASN A 232 -4.63 2.56 -12.99
C ASN A 232 -4.45 2.05 -14.42
N SER A 233 -4.76 0.78 -14.66
CA SER A 233 -4.75 0.14 -16.00
C SER A 233 -3.45 0.37 -16.77
N VAL A 234 -2.31 0.14 -16.09
CA VAL A 234 -1.00 0.27 -16.71
C VAL A 234 -0.73 -0.93 -17.61
N ARG A 235 -0.62 -0.66 -18.91
CA ARG A 235 -0.29 -1.67 -19.94
C ARG A 235 1.14 -1.57 -20.44
N TYR A 236 1.66 -0.34 -20.54
CA TYR A 236 2.96 -0.09 -21.14
C TYR A 236 4.04 0.10 -20.08
N PRO A 237 5.19 -0.59 -20.19
CA PRO A 237 6.31 -0.45 -19.26
C PRO A 237 6.88 0.97 -19.14
N THR A 238 6.72 1.79 -20.19
CA THR A 238 7.24 3.15 -20.25
C THR A 238 6.35 4.15 -19.50
N THR A 239 5.08 3.84 -19.24
CA THR A 239 4.12 4.77 -18.60
C THR A 239 4.63 5.32 -17.26
N PRO A 240 5.15 4.50 -16.31
CA PRO A 240 5.64 5.02 -15.04
C PRO A 240 6.81 6.00 -15.20
N GLY A 241 7.73 5.71 -16.13
CA GLY A 241 8.87 6.58 -16.45
C GLY A 241 8.42 7.91 -17.06
N THR A 242 7.45 7.87 -17.99
CA THR A 242 6.83 9.06 -18.57
C THR A 242 6.17 9.93 -17.51
N ILE A 243 5.40 9.35 -16.58
CA ILE A 243 4.78 10.11 -15.49
C ILE A 243 5.85 10.74 -14.61
N ARG A 244 6.90 10.00 -14.24
CA ARG A 244 8.00 10.53 -13.41
C ARG A 244 8.68 11.73 -14.06
N ALA A 245 8.93 11.68 -15.37
CA ALA A 245 9.53 12.77 -16.13
C ALA A 245 8.70 14.06 -16.13
N LEU A 246 7.40 13.98 -15.80
CA LEU A 246 6.55 15.16 -15.64
C LEU A 246 6.83 15.94 -14.35
N PHE A 247 7.63 15.40 -13.42
CA PHE A 247 8.00 16.01 -12.15
C PHE A 247 9.52 16.28 -12.09
N PRO A 248 10.06 17.28 -12.82
CA PRO A 248 11.52 17.49 -12.90
C PRO A 248 12.17 17.84 -11.55
N ASP A 249 11.50 18.66 -10.75
CA ASP A 249 12.03 19.17 -9.48
C ASP A 249 11.58 18.35 -8.25
N ARG A 250 10.90 17.23 -8.49
CA ARG A 250 10.33 16.38 -7.43
C ARG A 250 10.53 14.91 -7.76
N ASP A 251 10.32 14.06 -6.78
CA ASP A 251 10.52 12.62 -6.93
C ASP A 251 9.32 11.87 -6.30
N PRO A 252 8.11 11.99 -6.88
CA PRO A 252 6.96 11.24 -6.39
C PRO A 252 7.15 9.75 -6.66
N LEU A 253 6.59 8.91 -5.78
CA LEU A 253 6.54 7.47 -6.06
C LEU A 253 5.43 7.16 -7.06
N ILE A 254 5.69 6.25 -7.99
CA ILE A 254 4.69 5.82 -8.98
C ILE A 254 4.16 4.44 -8.60
N ILE A 255 2.85 4.36 -8.36
CA ILE A 255 2.14 3.12 -8.03
C ILE A 255 1.36 2.68 -9.27
N SER A 256 1.70 1.54 -9.86
CA SER A 256 1.05 1.04 -11.08
C SER A 256 0.00 -0.01 -10.73
N ALA A 257 -1.27 0.25 -11.07
CA ALA A 257 -2.33 -0.74 -10.93
C ALA A 257 -2.46 -1.59 -12.20
N ILE A 258 -2.47 -2.90 -12.00
CA ILE A 258 -2.64 -3.91 -13.04
C ILE A 258 -4.10 -4.36 -13.02
N CYS A 259 -4.83 -3.97 -14.06
CA CYS A 259 -6.27 -4.17 -14.18
C CYS A 259 -6.64 -5.17 -15.28
N GLU A 260 -5.73 -5.43 -16.22
CA GLU A 260 -6.03 -6.14 -17.48
C GLU A 260 -4.89 -7.06 -17.94
N GLN A 261 -5.18 -7.94 -18.90
CA GLN A 261 -4.27 -8.97 -19.38
C GLN A 261 -2.95 -8.39 -19.93
N GLU A 262 -3.00 -7.31 -20.71
CA GLU A 262 -1.79 -6.70 -21.30
C GLU A 262 -0.82 -6.16 -20.22
N GLY A 263 -1.36 -5.68 -19.10
CA GLY A 263 -0.54 -5.29 -17.93
C GLY A 263 0.13 -6.50 -17.26
N LEU A 264 -0.54 -7.66 -17.23
CA LEU A 264 0.07 -8.91 -16.75
C LEU A 264 1.15 -9.42 -17.70
N ASP A 265 0.93 -9.35 -19.01
CA ASP A 265 1.89 -9.80 -20.01
C ASP A 265 3.21 -9.00 -19.92
N ASN A 266 3.12 -7.71 -19.55
CA ASN A 266 4.24 -6.79 -19.40
C ASN A 266 4.72 -6.61 -17.94
N ILE A 267 4.28 -7.46 -17.01
CA ILE A 267 4.40 -7.20 -15.57
C ILE A 267 5.83 -6.98 -15.09
N ASP A 268 6.80 -7.74 -15.62
CA ASP A 268 8.20 -7.64 -15.20
C ASP A 268 8.79 -6.25 -15.46
N GLU A 269 8.58 -5.71 -16.66
CA GLU A 269 9.07 -4.38 -17.03
C GLU A 269 8.27 -3.27 -16.35
N ILE A 270 6.97 -3.46 -16.11
CA ILE A 270 6.18 -2.50 -15.33
C ILE A 270 6.67 -2.43 -13.89
N ILE A 271 6.95 -3.58 -13.24
CA ILE A 271 7.49 -3.62 -11.87
C ILE A 271 8.84 -2.89 -11.79
N LYS A 272 9.74 -3.11 -12.73
CA LYS A 272 11.06 -2.44 -12.76
C LYS A 272 10.93 -0.91 -12.75
N ASN A 273 9.98 -0.38 -13.51
CA ASN A 273 9.75 1.05 -13.69
C ASN A 273 8.83 1.69 -12.63
N SER A 274 8.18 0.88 -11.79
CA SER A 274 7.25 1.32 -10.74
C SER A 274 7.88 1.29 -9.35
N ASP A 275 7.35 2.09 -8.43
CA ASP A 275 7.74 2.05 -7.01
C ASP A 275 6.88 1.08 -6.21
N ALA A 276 5.67 0.77 -6.66
CA ALA A 276 4.77 -0.23 -6.11
C ALA A 276 3.78 -0.73 -7.16
N ILE A 277 3.19 -1.91 -6.91
CA ILE A 277 2.14 -2.48 -7.74
C ILE A 277 0.84 -2.61 -6.95
N ILE A 278 -0.29 -2.31 -7.60
CA ILE A 278 -1.61 -2.71 -7.14
C ILE A 278 -2.13 -3.79 -8.09
N LEU A 279 -2.45 -4.98 -7.57
CA LEU A 279 -3.21 -5.98 -8.29
C LEU A 279 -4.70 -5.71 -8.10
N ALA A 280 -5.35 -5.13 -9.11
CA ALA A 280 -6.73 -4.69 -9.03
C ALA A 280 -7.68 -5.83 -9.43
N ARG A 281 -7.95 -6.74 -8.49
CA ARG A 281 -8.70 -7.99 -8.76
C ARG A 281 -10.13 -7.72 -9.19
N GLU A 282 -10.70 -6.58 -8.77
CA GLU A 282 -12.04 -6.19 -9.19
C GLU A 282 -12.15 -6.01 -10.71
N PHE A 283 -11.10 -5.52 -11.37
CA PHE A 283 -11.06 -5.43 -12.84
C PHE A 283 -10.54 -6.73 -13.44
N LEU A 284 -9.43 -7.23 -12.88
CA LEU A 284 -8.66 -8.29 -13.50
C LEU A 284 -9.46 -9.59 -13.65
N ALA A 285 -10.38 -9.89 -12.73
CA ALA A 285 -11.27 -11.05 -12.83
C ALA A 285 -12.16 -11.04 -14.09
N TYR A 286 -12.46 -9.86 -14.63
CA TYR A 286 -13.30 -9.67 -15.81
C TYR A 286 -12.49 -9.42 -17.10
N GLU A 287 -11.26 -8.92 -16.98
CA GLU A 287 -10.40 -8.64 -18.13
C GLU A 287 -9.57 -9.84 -18.59
N ILE A 288 -9.15 -10.74 -17.68
CA ILE A 288 -8.31 -11.90 -18.04
C ILE A 288 -9.09 -12.96 -18.82
N ALA A 289 -8.42 -13.62 -19.75
CA ALA A 289 -9.03 -14.68 -20.56
C ALA A 289 -9.52 -15.86 -19.70
N ASP A 290 -8.75 -16.25 -18.67
CA ASP A 290 -9.05 -17.39 -17.80
C ASP A 290 -9.25 -16.93 -16.35
N LYS A 291 -10.51 -16.68 -15.99
CA LYS A 291 -10.89 -16.19 -14.65
C LYS A 291 -10.54 -17.14 -13.51
N PHE A 292 -10.36 -18.43 -13.78
CA PHE A 292 -10.05 -19.42 -12.74
C PHE A 292 -8.61 -19.34 -12.25
N LYS A 293 -7.75 -18.58 -12.94
CA LYS A 293 -6.33 -18.40 -12.60
C LYS A 293 -6.05 -17.23 -11.65
N MET A 294 -7.06 -16.55 -11.12
CA MET A 294 -6.86 -15.32 -10.34
C MET A 294 -5.91 -15.51 -9.15
N ILE A 295 -6.04 -16.59 -8.38
CA ILE A 295 -5.12 -16.88 -7.27
C ILE A 295 -3.70 -17.15 -7.77
N SER A 296 -3.53 -17.94 -8.83
CA SER A 296 -2.22 -18.23 -9.43
C SER A 296 -1.55 -16.96 -9.96
N ILE A 297 -2.32 -16.05 -10.56
CA ILE A 297 -1.83 -14.74 -11.02
C ILE A 297 -1.40 -13.88 -9.83
N GLN A 298 -2.18 -13.85 -8.75
CA GLN A 298 -1.80 -13.10 -7.54
C GLN A 298 -0.47 -13.61 -6.96
N LEU A 299 -0.31 -14.93 -6.85
CA LEU A 299 0.94 -15.55 -6.41
C LEU A 299 2.11 -15.24 -7.34
N TYR A 300 1.89 -15.30 -8.65
CA TYR A 300 2.89 -14.97 -9.65
C TYR A 300 3.36 -13.52 -9.54
N VAL A 301 2.43 -12.55 -9.53
CA VAL A 301 2.74 -11.12 -9.39
C VAL A 301 3.41 -10.84 -8.05
N CYS A 302 2.99 -11.52 -6.98
CA CYS A 302 3.63 -11.43 -5.67
C CYS A 302 5.09 -11.87 -5.71
N GLY A 303 5.39 -13.03 -6.31
CA GLY A 303 6.75 -13.52 -6.49
C GLY A 303 7.62 -12.51 -7.28
N LYS A 304 7.09 -11.96 -8.37
CA LYS A 304 7.79 -10.93 -9.17
C LYS A 304 8.03 -9.64 -8.38
N CYS A 305 7.04 -9.14 -7.67
CA CYS A 305 7.19 -7.94 -6.85
C CYS A 305 8.27 -8.12 -5.78
N ARG A 306 8.33 -9.29 -5.12
CA ARG A 306 9.40 -9.62 -4.17
C ARG A 306 10.77 -9.69 -4.84
N GLN A 307 10.87 -10.35 -6.00
CA GLN A 307 12.12 -10.45 -6.76
C GLN A 307 12.72 -9.05 -7.04
N TYR A 308 11.89 -8.09 -7.43
CA TYR A 308 12.32 -6.71 -7.72
C TYR A 308 12.30 -5.77 -6.50
N GLY A 309 11.96 -6.25 -5.31
CA GLY A 309 11.89 -5.41 -4.10
C GLY A 309 10.82 -4.32 -4.14
N ARG A 310 9.70 -4.58 -4.84
CA ARG A 310 8.57 -3.65 -4.93
C ARG A 310 7.42 -4.11 -4.03
N PRO A 311 6.81 -3.21 -3.22
CA PRO A 311 5.62 -3.55 -2.46
C PRO A 311 4.46 -3.87 -3.40
N LEU A 312 3.74 -4.93 -3.07
CA LEU A 312 2.49 -5.33 -3.71
C LEU A 312 1.32 -4.95 -2.82
N TYR A 313 0.28 -4.42 -3.44
CA TYR A 313 -1.01 -4.16 -2.85
C TYR A 313 -2.10 -4.92 -3.61
N VAL A 314 -3.15 -5.31 -2.91
CA VAL A 314 -4.32 -5.96 -3.51
C VAL A 314 -5.55 -5.06 -3.31
N SER A 315 -6.37 -4.92 -4.36
CA SER A 315 -7.69 -4.29 -4.28
C SER A 315 -8.78 -5.21 -4.83
N GLY A 316 -10.04 -4.86 -4.53
CA GLY A 316 -11.22 -5.56 -5.00
C GLY A 316 -11.62 -6.74 -4.14
N ASN A 317 -12.92 -6.81 -3.81
CA ASN A 317 -13.53 -7.86 -2.97
C ASN A 317 -12.89 -7.99 -1.57
N ILE A 318 -12.37 -6.89 -1.02
CA ILE A 318 -11.82 -6.85 0.34
C ILE A 318 -12.82 -6.14 1.23
N LEU A 319 -13.64 -6.91 1.94
CA LEU A 319 -14.65 -6.39 2.86
C LEU A 319 -15.54 -5.28 2.23
N GLU A 320 -16.02 -5.48 1.00
CA GLU A 320 -16.85 -4.49 0.27
C GLU A 320 -18.37 -4.66 0.45
N GLY A 321 -18.85 -5.72 1.14
CA GLY A 321 -20.27 -5.92 1.45
C GLY A 321 -20.86 -4.91 2.44
N GLN A 322 -22.14 -4.54 2.28
CA GLN A 322 -22.79 -3.48 3.06
C GLN A 322 -23.28 -3.90 4.46
N ASN A 323 -23.38 -5.21 4.74
CA ASN A 323 -23.97 -5.72 5.98
C ASN A 323 -22.96 -6.55 6.81
N TYR A 324 -21.98 -5.90 7.45
CA TYR A 324 -21.15 -6.54 8.49
C TYR A 324 -21.86 -6.63 9.83
N SER A 325 -23.18 -6.84 9.84
CA SER A 325 -23.95 -6.68 11.06
C SER A 325 -23.83 -7.85 12.03
N GLU A 326 -23.21 -9.00 11.70
CA GLU A 326 -22.95 -10.00 12.76
C GLU A 326 -21.91 -11.12 12.48
N LYS A 327 -21.64 -11.53 11.24
CA LYS A 327 -20.62 -12.58 10.97
C LYS A 327 -19.85 -12.33 9.67
N LEU A 328 -18.53 -12.24 9.80
CA LEU A 328 -17.60 -12.25 8.67
C LEU A 328 -17.64 -13.63 7.99
N SER A 329 -17.70 -13.67 6.65
CA SER A 329 -17.73 -14.96 5.94
C SER A 329 -16.39 -15.67 6.02
N GLY A 330 -16.39 -17.01 6.06
CA GLY A 330 -15.15 -17.78 6.02
C GLY A 330 -14.32 -17.52 4.76
N CYS A 331 -14.98 -17.20 3.64
CA CYS A 331 -14.33 -16.83 2.40
C CYS A 331 -13.55 -15.51 2.53
N ASP A 332 -14.14 -14.48 3.16
CA ASP A 332 -13.48 -13.19 3.38
C ASP A 332 -12.27 -13.35 4.32
N VAL A 333 -12.41 -14.12 5.40
CA VAL A 333 -11.30 -14.40 6.32
C VAL A 333 -10.15 -15.08 5.59
N ASN A 334 -10.44 -16.10 4.80
CA ASN A 334 -9.43 -16.86 4.07
C ASN A 334 -8.73 -15.99 3.03
N ASP A 335 -9.47 -15.17 2.30
CA ASP A 335 -8.90 -14.27 1.28
C ASP A 335 -7.97 -13.22 1.90
N ILE A 336 -8.41 -12.56 2.98
CA ILE A 336 -7.59 -11.58 3.70
C ILE A 336 -6.34 -12.25 4.29
N THR A 337 -6.51 -13.41 4.93
CA THR A 337 -5.41 -14.17 5.54
C THR A 337 -4.37 -14.54 4.48
N SER A 338 -4.81 -15.02 3.32
CA SER A 338 -3.97 -15.33 2.16
C SER A 338 -3.19 -14.09 1.68
N ILE A 339 -3.84 -12.93 1.55
CA ILE A 339 -3.16 -11.69 1.16
C ILE A 339 -2.07 -11.29 2.18
N VAL A 340 -2.34 -11.42 3.49
CA VAL A 340 -1.36 -11.16 4.55
C VAL A 340 -0.19 -12.15 4.51
N GLN A 341 -0.47 -13.44 4.28
CA GLN A 341 0.55 -14.48 4.09
C GLN A 341 1.42 -14.20 2.87
N HIS A 342 0.85 -13.60 1.83
CA HIS A 342 1.58 -13.12 0.67
C HIS A 342 2.34 -11.81 0.93
N LYS A 343 2.32 -11.29 2.16
CA LYS A 343 3.01 -10.06 2.59
C LYS A 343 2.58 -8.82 1.79
N ALA A 344 1.40 -8.86 1.16
CA ALA A 344 0.86 -7.75 0.39
C ALA A 344 0.05 -6.79 1.28
N GLY A 345 -0.02 -5.51 0.87
CA GLY A 345 -0.87 -4.50 1.47
C GLY A 345 -2.29 -4.50 0.89
N PHE A 346 -3.17 -3.70 1.49
CA PHE A 346 -4.56 -3.56 1.05
C PHE A 346 -4.83 -2.16 0.50
N VAL A 347 -5.67 -2.06 -0.54
CA VAL A 347 -6.24 -0.79 -1.00
C VAL A 347 -7.75 -0.84 -0.83
N LEU A 348 -8.29 0.06 -0.01
CA LEU A 348 -9.70 0.13 0.36
C LEU A 348 -10.40 1.20 -0.49
N ARG A 349 -11.06 0.78 -1.60
CA ARG A 349 -11.50 1.66 -2.70
C ARG A 349 -12.99 2.04 -2.74
N LYS A 350 -13.89 1.22 -2.18
CA LYS A 350 -15.35 1.29 -2.44
C LYS A 350 -16.21 1.67 -1.22
N TYR A 351 -15.61 2.17 -0.15
CA TYR A 351 -16.38 2.56 1.04
C TYR A 351 -17.00 3.95 0.86
N THR A 352 -18.33 4.00 0.76
CA THR A 352 -19.10 5.24 0.72
C THR A 352 -19.41 5.77 2.13
N ASP A 353 -19.65 4.87 3.08
CA ASP A 353 -19.86 5.19 4.50
C ASP A 353 -18.55 5.03 5.31
N PRO A 354 -18.02 6.12 5.91
CA PRO A 354 -16.88 6.06 6.83
C PRO A 354 -17.04 5.02 7.94
N SER A 355 -18.26 4.79 8.45
CA SER A 355 -18.52 3.84 9.53
C SER A 355 -18.18 2.39 9.12
N HIS A 356 -18.45 2.05 7.86
CA HIS A 356 -18.14 0.74 7.29
C HIS A 356 -16.65 0.57 7.06
N LEU A 357 -15.97 1.63 6.63
CA LEU A 357 -14.51 1.65 6.52
C LEU A 357 -13.83 1.45 7.89
N ILE A 358 -14.30 2.12 8.94
CA ILE A 358 -13.80 1.92 10.31
C ILE A 358 -13.96 0.46 10.74
N LYS A 359 -15.13 -0.16 10.49
CA LYS A 359 -15.36 -1.58 10.78
C LYS A 359 -14.40 -2.48 10.00
N ALA A 360 -14.24 -2.24 8.70
CA ALA A 360 -13.33 -3.02 7.85
C ALA A 360 -11.88 -2.90 8.33
N MET A 361 -11.40 -1.70 8.65
CA MET A 361 -10.06 -1.49 9.20
C MET A 361 -9.84 -2.22 10.52
N ARG A 362 -10.84 -2.25 11.41
CA ARG A 362 -10.77 -3.00 12.67
C ARG A 362 -10.64 -4.50 12.42
N ILE A 363 -11.44 -5.05 11.51
CA ILE A 363 -11.38 -6.47 11.12
C ILE A 363 -10.02 -6.81 10.52
N LEU A 364 -9.56 -6.01 9.55
CA LEU A 364 -8.25 -6.19 8.92
C LEU A 364 -7.11 -6.10 9.94
N ASN A 365 -7.18 -5.17 10.91
CA ASN A 365 -6.20 -5.07 11.99
C ASN A 365 -6.15 -6.33 12.84
N SER A 366 -7.31 -6.87 13.23
CA SER A 366 -7.38 -8.10 14.02
C SER A 366 -6.80 -9.30 13.27
N ILE A 367 -7.15 -9.45 11.99
CA ILE A 367 -6.61 -10.54 11.15
C ILE A 367 -5.10 -10.37 10.95
N CYS A 368 -4.63 -9.18 10.57
CA CYS A 368 -3.20 -8.94 10.37
C CYS A 368 -2.40 -9.24 11.64
N LYS A 369 -2.84 -8.77 12.81
CA LYS A 369 -2.15 -9.01 14.09
C LYS A 369 -2.11 -10.49 14.49
N SER A 370 -3.08 -11.28 14.03
CA SER A 370 -3.14 -12.73 14.25
C SER A 370 -2.25 -13.51 13.28
N VAL A 371 -2.21 -13.09 12.00
CA VAL A 371 -1.53 -13.82 10.92
C VAL A 371 -0.05 -13.44 10.79
N GLU A 372 0.30 -12.16 10.96
CA GLU A 372 1.69 -11.68 10.81
C GLU A 372 2.73 -12.39 11.70
N PRO A 373 2.44 -12.76 12.96
CA PRO A 373 3.37 -13.55 13.77
C PRO A 373 3.62 -14.96 13.26
N LEU A 374 2.73 -15.49 12.42
CA LEU A 374 2.80 -16.86 11.87
C LEU A 374 3.64 -16.95 10.59
N LEU A 375 4.18 -15.84 10.10
CA LEU A 375 4.96 -15.81 8.88
C LEU A 375 6.41 -16.19 9.15
N ASP A 376 6.90 -17.20 8.46
CA ASP A 376 8.29 -17.65 8.55
C ASP A 376 9.24 -16.80 7.67
N ASP A 377 10.48 -16.69 8.12
CA ASP A 377 11.56 -15.89 7.51
C ASP A 377 12.30 -16.64 6.38
N ILE A 378 11.58 -17.51 5.65
CA ILE A 378 12.14 -18.30 4.54
C ILE A 378 12.68 -17.36 3.43
N ASP A 379 12.09 -16.17 3.31
CA ASP A 379 12.44 -15.21 2.27
C ASP A 379 13.86 -14.66 2.40
N PHE A 380 14.37 -14.41 3.61
CA PHE A 380 15.72 -13.86 3.78
C PHE A 380 16.78 -14.84 3.25
N TRP A 381 16.70 -16.10 3.66
CA TRP A 381 17.67 -17.12 3.24
C TRP A 381 17.62 -17.32 1.73
N ARG A 382 16.43 -17.49 1.14
CA ARG A 382 16.31 -17.58 -0.32
C ARG A 382 16.93 -16.38 -1.03
N THR A 383 16.55 -15.16 -0.63
CA THR A 383 16.99 -13.93 -1.30
C THR A 383 18.51 -13.74 -1.16
N SER A 384 19.07 -14.04 0.01
CA SER A 384 20.53 -13.97 0.24
C SER A 384 21.32 -14.94 -0.65
N TYR A 385 20.81 -16.14 -0.93
CA TYR A 385 21.44 -17.09 -1.85
C TYR A 385 21.33 -16.69 -3.33
N GLU A 386 20.32 -15.89 -3.70
CA GLU A 386 20.14 -15.42 -5.08
C GLU A 386 21.11 -14.28 -5.46
N TYR A 387 21.73 -13.62 -4.47
CA TYR A 387 22.71 -12.57 -4.74
C TYR A 387 23.99 -13.12 -5.38
N LYS A 388 24.40 -12.49 -6.49
CA LYS A 388 25.66 -12.81 -7.15
C LYS A 388 26.84 -12.28 -6.33
N ILE A 389 27.78 -13.14 -5.99
CA ILE A 389 29.03 -12.78 -5.31
C ILE A 389 30.07 -12.33 -6.37
N PRO A 390 30.79 -11.20 -6.17
CA PRO A 390 30.71 -10.30 -5.03
C PRO A 390 29.48 -9.37 -5.08
N VAL A 391 28.85 -9.16 -3.93
CA VAL A 391 27.76 -8.19 -3.74
C VAL A 391 28.33 -6.79 -3.49
N ASN A 392 27.51 -5.76 -3.71
CA ASN A 392 27.89 -4.39 -3.34
C ASN A 392 28.01 -4.28 -1.80
N ALA A 393 28.96 -3.49 -1.30
CA ALA A 393 29.18 -3.28 0.12
C ALA A 393 27.94 -2.76 0.87
N ALA A 394 27.10 -1.94 0.24
CA ALA A 394 25.84 -1.49 0.83
C ALA A 394 24.86 -2.67 1.06
N GLU A 395 24.78 -3.58 0.09
CA GLU A 395 23.95 -4.79 0.19
C GLU A 395 24.51 -5.76 1.24
N ALA A 396 25.83 -5.92 1.27
CA ALA A 396 26.51 -6.73 2.30
C ALA A 396 26.22 -6.21 3.72
N ALA A 397 26.23 -4.89 3.93
CA ALA A 397 25.91 -4.29 5.23
C ALA A 397 24.45 -4.53 5.63
N VAL A 398 23.51 -4.47 4.69
CA VAL A 398 22.10 -4.81 4.94
C VAL A 398 21.93 -6.29 5.29
N LEU A 399 22.59 -7.20 4.54
CA LEU A 399 22.59 -8.63 4.85
C LEU A 399 23.13 -8.91 6.26
N ALA A 400 24.24 -8.26 6.62
CA ALA A 400 24.83 -8.38 7.95
C ALA A 400 23.90 -7.86 9.05
N ALA A 401 23.21 -6.74 8.81
CA ALA A 401 22.24 -6.19 9.77
C ALA A 401 21.03 -7.10 9.99
N ILE A 402 20.49 -7.69 8.92
CA ILE A 402 19.35 -8.61 9.01
C ILE A 402 19.78 -9.91 9.70
N LEU A 403 20.93 -10.47 9.32
CA LEU A 403 21.48 -11.66 9.96
C LEU A 403 21.71 -11.42 11.45
N LEU A 404 22.31 -10.29 11.82
CA LEU A 404 22.50 -9.93 13.22
C LEU A 404 21.15 -9.87 13.95
N ALA A 405 20.15 -9.20 13.36
CA ALA A 405 18.83 -9.07 13.97
C ALA A 405 18.16 -10.43 14.20
N GLN A 406 18.25 -11.36 13.24
CA GLN A 406 17.73 -12.72 13.40
C GLN A 406 18.47 -13.49 14.50
N GLN A 407 19.80 -13.45 14.50
CA GLN A 407 20.63 -14.18 15.47
C GLN A 407 20.45 -13.66 16.91
N THR A 408 20.26 -12.34 17.09
CA THR A 408 20.01 -11.73 18.40
C THR A 408 18.53 -11.68 18.77
N LYS A 409 17.64 -12.25 17.92
CA LYS A 409 16.18 -12.19 18.05
C LYS A 409 15.63 -10.77 18.22
N SER A 410 16.30 -9.80 17.60
CA SER A 410 15.88 -8.40 17.54
C SER A 410 14.71 -8.26 16.58
N LYS A 411 13.56 -7.80 17.06
CA LYS A 411 12.37 -7.58 16.23
C LYS A 411 12.42 -6.29 15.41
N VAL A 412 13.35 -5.39 15.75
CA VAL A 412 13.44 -4.03 15.22
C VAL A 412 14.83 -3.72 14.70
N ILE A 413 14.90 -3.15 13.50
CA ILE A 413 16.08 -2.49 12.96
C ILE A 413 15.83 -0.97 12.91
N ILE A 414 16.73 -0.19 13.46
CA ILE A 414 16.71 1.27 13.42
C ILE A 414 17.64 1.74 12.30
N VAL A 415 17.12 2.56 11.38
CA VAL A 415 17.85 3.02 10.18
C VAL A 415 17.70 4.54 10.01
N PRO A 416 18.73 5.33 10.37
CA PRO A 416 18.82 6.72 9.93
C PRO A 416 18.94 6.79 8.41
N THR A 417 18.11 7.59 7.74
CA THR A 417 18.05 7.66 6.29
C THR A 417 17.73 9.05 5.75
N VAL A 418 18.35 9.38 4.61
CA VAL A 418 18.09 10.62 3.86
C VAL A 418 17.23 10.35 2.64
N SER A 419 17.60 9.39 1.80
CA SER A 419 16.87 9.06 0.57
C SER A 419 15.83 7.94 0.75
N GLY A 420 15.87 7.21 1.86
CA GLY A 420 15.07 6.01 2.09
C GLY A 420 15.62 4.74 1.42
N LYS A 421 16.68 4.82 0.60
CA LYS A 421 17.21 3.66 -0.16
C LYS A 421 17.59 2.48 0.74
N THR A 422 18.33 2.73 1.83
CA THR A 422 18.73 1.68 2.78
C THR A 422 17.51 0.96 3.38
N VAL A 423 16.47 1.71 3.75
CA VAL A 423 15.22 1.15 4.30
C VAL A 423 14.54 0.25 3.27
N ARG A 424 14.47 0.69 2.00
CA ARG A 424 13.90 -0.12 0.91
C ARG A 424 14.70 -1.41 0.69
N GLN A 425 16.03 -1.36 0.79
CA GLN A 425 16.89 -2.55 0.68
C GLN A 425 16.65 -3.53 1.84
N VAL A 426 16.52 -3.02 3.08
CA VAL A 426 16.19 -3.86 4.24
C VAL A 426 14.86 -4.58 4.02
N VAL A 427 13.81 -3.84 3.63
CA VAL A 427 12.46 -4.41 3.40
C VAL A 427 12.41 -5.33 2.19
N HIS A 428 13.24 -5.11 1.17
CA HIS A 428 13.36 -6.03 0.04
C HIS A 428 13.93 -7.38 0.50
N MET A 429 14.98 -7.36 1.32
CA MET A 429 15.64 -8.59 1.78
C MET A 429 14.87 -9.32 2.88
N CYS A 430 14.21 -8.62 3.80
CA CYS A 430 13.41 -9.22 4.85
C CYS A 430 12.19 -8.34 5.18
N GLN A 431 11.00 -8.91 4.95
CA GLN A 431 9.70 -8.25 5.13
C GLN A 431 9.07 -8.49 6.51
N ASP A 432 9.68 -9.34 7.33
CA ASP A 432 9.15 -9.76 8.64
C ASP A 432 9.71 -8.96 9.82
N LEU A 433 10.84 -8.26 9.57
CA LEU A 433 11.46 -7.32 10.49
C LEU A 433 10.75 -5.97 10.45
N PHE A 434 10.62 -5.36 11.62
CA PHE A 434 10.09 -4.01 11.74
C PHE A 434 11.23 -3.00 11.63
N VAL A 435 11.07 -1.97 10.82
CA VAL A 435 12.10 -0.96 10.57
C VAL A 435 11.65 0.39 11.09
N ILE A 436 12.37 0.96 12.05
CA ILE A 436 12.20 2.36 12.45
C ILE A 436 13.13 3.21 11.58
N ALA A 437 12.54 3.91 10.61
CA ALA A 437 13.27 4.76 9.69
C ALA A 437 13.30 6.20 10.21
N ILE A 438 14.48 6.73 10.50
CA ILE A 438 14.65 8.08 11.03
C ILE A 438 15.08 9.00 9.89
N THR A 439 14.30 10.04 9.59
CA THR A 439 14.67 10.99 8.55
C THR A 439 14.39 12.43 8.97
N SER A 440 15.15 13.38 8.44
CA SER A 440 14.85 14.81 8.60
C SER A 440 14.06 15.36 7.41
N THR A 441 13.70 14.52 6.44
CA THR A 441 12.97 14.93 5.23
C THR A 441 11.51 14.44 5.29
N PRO A 442 10.52 15.34 5.51
CA PRO A 442 9.12 14.94 5.63
C PRO A 442 8.58 14.15 4.44
N LEU A 443 8.94 14.56 3.21
CA LEU A 443 8.56 13.83 1.98
C LEU A 443 9.01 12.35 2.04
N ARG A 444 10.22 12.08 2.52
CA ARG A 444 10.74 10.71 2.59
C ARG A 444 10.06 9.91 3.68
N ALA A 445 9.72 10.53 4.81
CA ALA A 445 8.92 9.89 5.84
C ALA A 445 7.55 9.47 5.31
N LYS A 446 6.86 10.35 4.58
CA LYS A 446 5.57 10.07 3.93
C LYS A 446 5.67 8.97 2.88
N GLN A 447 6.72 8.99 2.05
CA GLN A 447 6.95 7.98 1.02
C GLN A 447 7.24 6.58 1.60
N LEU A 448 7.96 6.51 2.72
CA LEU A 448 8.31 5.25 3.37
C LEU A 448 7.10 4.53 4.00
N GLN A 449 5.98 5.23 4.20
CA GLN A 449 4.72 4.63 4.66
C GLN A 449 4.13 3.56 3.71
N LEU A 450 4.59 3.57 2.45
CA LEU A 450 4.23 2.58 1.43
C LEU A 450 4.83 1.19 1.70
N TYR A 451 5.83 1.09 2.57
CA TYR A 451 6.56 -0.16 2.78
C TYR A 451 6.04 -0.91 4.01
N ARG A 452 5.88 -2.22 3.85
CA ARG A 452 5.51 -3.13 4.93
C ARG A 452 6.55 -3.08 6.04
N GLY A 453 6.08 -3.09 7.29
CA GLY A 453 6.96 -3.15 8.46
C GLY A 453 7.76 -1.88 8.73
N VAL A 454 7.58 -0.81 7.93
CA VAL A 454 8.30 0.45 8.14
C VAL A 454 7.48 1.40 9.01
N LEU A 455 8.10 1.95 10.04
CA LEU A 455 7.65 3.11 10.80
C LEU A 455 8.63 4.25 10.53
N ALA A 456 8.23 5.20 9.68
CA ALA A 456 9.04 6.37 9.42
C ALA A 456 8.73 7.49 10.42
N ILE A 457 9.76 8.00 11.07
CA ILE A 457 9.68 9.09 12.05
C ILE A 457 10.54 10.27 11.60
N ILE A 458 10.07 11.48 11.92
CA ILE A 458 10.74 12.72 11.55
C ILE A 458 11.60 13.20 12.72
N TYR A 459 12.88 13.44 12.45
CA TYR A 459 13.83 14.03 13.40
C TYR A 459 14.14 15.47 12.98
N ASP A 460 13.62 16.41 13.76
CA ASP A 460 13.64 17.86 13.52
C ASP A 460 14.43 18.65 14.58
N LYS A 461 15.13 17.95 15.48
CA LYS A 461 15.99 18.58 16.47
C LYS A 461 17.22 19.24 15.83
N LYS A 462 17.83 20.18 16.55
CA LYS A 462 19.04 20.89 16.11
C LYS A 462 20.17 19.90 15.82
N TRP A 463 20.82 20.12 14.69
CA TRP A 463 21.95 19.32 14.22
C TRP A 463 23.20 19.52 15.09
N SER A 464 23.86 18.43 15.49
CA SER A 464 25.19 18.48 16.11
C SER A 464 26.30 18.43 15.05
N ARG A 465 27.38 19.20 15.26
CA ARG A 465 28.60 19.14 14.42
C ARG A 465 29.36 17.83 14.58
N ASN A 466 29.22 17.18 15.72
CA ASN A 466 29.82 15.89 15.98
C ASN A 466 28.90 14.78 15.42
N TRP A 467 29.42 14.02 14.45
CA TRP A 467 28.65 12.98 13.76
C TRP A 467 28.15 11.88 14.69
N ASP A 468 28.97 11.44 15.63
CA ASP A 468 28.59 10.36 16.55
C ASP A 468 27.51 10.83 17.53
N GLU A 469 27.63 12.05 18.07
CA GLU A 469 26.60 12.65 18.91
C GLU A 469 25.27 12.83 18.16
N GLU A 470 25.33 13.27 16.90
CA GLU A 470 24.14 13.42 16.05
C GLU A 470 23.46 12.07 15.78
N MET A 471 24.23 11.02 15.51
CA MET A 471 23.69 9.67 15.29
C MET A 471 23.11 9.10 16.58
N ASP A 472 23.81 9.23 17.71
CA ASP A 472 23.32 8.77 19.00
C ASP A 472 22.03 9.49 19.42
N ALA A 473 21.93 10.80 19.18
CA ALA A 473 20.73 11.56 19.47
C ALA A 473 19.53 11.07 18.64
N ARG A 474 19.74 10.75 17.36
CA ARG A 474 18.71 10.16 16.49
C ARG A 474 18.30 8.76 16.97
N ILE A 475 19.26 7.90 17.29
CA ILE A 475 18.97 6.54 17.77
C ILE A 475 18.21 6.58 19.08
N LYS A 476 18.64 7.40 20.05
CA LYS A 476 17.92 7.61 21.32
C LYS A 476 16.49 8.12 21.09
N PHE A 477 16.30 9.04 20.16
CA PHE A 477 14.98 9.51 19.77
C PHE A 477 14.11 8.37 19.21
N ALA A 478 14.66 7.53 18.33
CA ALA A 478 13.94 6.38 17.77
C ALA A 478 13.60 5.30 18.80
N VAL A 479 14.51 5.02 19.74
CA VAL A 479 14.24 4.09 20.84
C VAL A 479 13.13 4.63 21.74
N ALA A 480 13.21 5.89 22.15
CA ALA A 480 12.17 6.53 22.96
C ALA A 480 10.80 6.54 22.25
N TYR A 481 10.78 6.83 20.95
CA TYR A 481 9.58 6.76 20.14
C TYR A 481 9.05 5.32 20.06
N GLY A 482 9.93 4.35 19.82
CA GLY A 482 9.58 2.93 19.77
C GLY A 482 8.96 2.43 21.07
N CYS A 483 9.46 2.88 22.23
CA CYS A 483 8.86 2.59 23.53
C CYS A 483 7.50 3.28 23.72
N LYS A 484 7.38 4.57 23.37
CA LYS A 484 6.12 5.34 23.48
C LYS A 484 4.95 4.70 22.72
N PHE A 485 5.24 4.07 21.57
CA PHE A 485 4.24 3.43 20.71
C PHE A 485 4.29 1.89 20.76
N GLU A 486 4.92 1.31 21.79
CA GLU A 486 4.95 -0.15 22.05
C GLU A 486 5.51 -0.99 20.89
N VAL A 487 6.36 -0.39 20.05
CA VAL A 487 7.13 -1.10 19.02
C VAL A 487 8.37 -1.77 19.63
N LEU A 488 8.93 -1.14 20.65
CA LEU A 488 10.05 -1.63 21.45
C LEU A 488 9.62 -1.75 22.91
N THR A 489 10.05 -2.80 23.59
CA THR A 489 9.86 -3.00 25.03
C THR A 489 11.18 -2.85 25.76
N HIS A 490 11.13 -2.46 27.05
CA HIS A 490 12.32 -2.43 27.91
C HIS A 490 13.02 -3.80 27.93
N GLY A 491 14.36 -3.80 27.85
CA GLY A 491 15.18 -5.01 27.76
C GLY A 491 15.21 -5.69 26.37
N ALA A 492 14.41 -5.24 25.38
CA ALA A 492 14.44 -5.85 24.05
C ALA A 492 15.69 -5.44 23.27
N ASN A 493 16.22 -6.37 22.47
CA ASN A 493 17.30 -6.11 21.54
C ASN A 493 16.80 -5.39 20.29
N TYR A 494 17.60 -4.45 19.80
CA TYR A 494 17.43 -3.78 18.51
C TYR A 494 18.76 -3.70 17.77
N VAL A 495 18.70 -3.73 16.44
CA VAL A 495 19.87 -3.54 15.58
C VAL A 495 19.84 -2.15 15.00
N VAL A 496 21.01 -1.54 14.82
CA VAL A 496 21.17 -0.25 14.17
C VAL A 496 22.00 -0.44 12.91
N LEU A 497 21.49 0.05 11.78
CA LEU A 497 22.23 0.17 10.52
C LEU A 497 22.37 1.64 10.16
N ARG A 498 23.58 2.18 10.30
CA ARG A 498 23.89 3.60 10.09
C ARG A 498 25.16 3.78 9.25
N LYS A 499 25.47 5.04 8.92
CA LYS A 499 26.80 5.38 8.43
C LYS A 499 27.78 5.49 9.60
N SER A 500 28.96 4.93 9.45
CA SER A 500 30.08 5.10 10.37
C SER A 500 30.50 6.58 10.42
N GLN A 501 30.61 7.22 9.26
CA GLN A 501 30.98 8.62 9.09
C GLN A 501 30.02 9.37 8.17
N GLN A 502 29.97 10.70 8.30
CA GLN A 502 29.11 11.55 7.46
C GLN A 502 29.42 11.43 5.96
N SER A 503 30.70 11.27 5.62
CA SER A 503 31.22 11.17 4.26
C SER A 503 30.89 9.85 3.56
N CYS A 504 30.51 8.80 4.30
CA CYS A 504 30.20 7.50 3.70
C CYS A 504 29.02 7.64 2.73
N SER A 505 29.10 6.98 1.57
CA SER A 505 28.04 7.02 0.55
C SER A 505 26.84 6.12 0.91
N TYR A 506 27.04 5.11 1.76
CA TYR A 506 26.04 4.14 2.21
C TYR A 506 26.16 3.86 3.72
N SER A 507 25.18 3.14 4.27
CA SER A 507 25.21 2.66 5.66
C SER A 507 26.12 1.44 5.77
N ASP A 508 27.25 1.58 6.46
CA ASP A 508 28.34 0.62 6.55
C ASP A 508 28.60 0.14 7.99
N HIS A 509 27.92 0.71 8.98
CA HIS A 509 28.08 0.37 10.39
C HIS A 509 26.84 -0.34 10.93
N VAL A 510 27.04 -1.56 11.43
CA VAL A 510 26.00 -2.40 12.05
C VAL A 510 26.35 -2.61 13.52
N SER A 511 25.39 -2.40 14.41
CA SER A 511 25.55 -2.67 15.84
C SER A 511 24.27 -3.23 16.45
N SER A 512 24.39 -4.03 17.51
CA SER A 512 23.27 -4.50 18.32
C SER A 512 23.35 -3.86 19.71
N SER A 513 22.20 -3.43 20.22
CA SER A 513 22.04 -2.85 21.55
C SER A 513 20.72 -3.31 22.15
N SER A 514 20.53 -3.07 23.45
CA SER A 514 19.26 -3.36 24.14
C SER A 514 18.62 -2.07 24.64
N VAL A 515 17.29 -2.03 24.68
CA VAL A 515 16.56 -0.94 25.33
C VAL A 515 16.84 -1.03 26.82
N LEU A 516 17.26 0.08 27.43
CA LEU A 516 17.54 0.12 28.87
C LEU A 516 16.33 -0.38 29.67
N THR A 517 16.59 -1.17 30.70
CA THR A 517 15.55 -1.63 31.63
C THR A 517 15.05 -0.46 32.48
N GLU A 518 13.86 -0.59 33.07
CA GLU A 518 13.35 0.42 34.01
C GLU A 518 14.31 0.63 35.19
N GLU A 519 14.94 -0.44 35.67
CA GLU A 519 15.98 -0.40 36.71
C GLU A 519 17.22 0.39 36.27
N GLU A 520 17.72 0.16 35.06
CA GLU A 520 18.87 0.89 34.51
C GLU A 520 18.55 2.38 34.31
N ILE A 521 17.34 2.70 33.86
CA ILE A 521 16.87 4.09 33.74
C ILE A 521 16.83 4.75 35.13
N MET A 522 16.30 4.05 36.14
CA MET A 522 16.23 4.54 37.52
C MET A 522 17.64 4.76 38.10
N ILE A 523 18.57 3.82 37.89
CA ILE A 523 19.97 3.95 38.32
C ILE A 523 20.64 5.14 37.64
N MET A 524 20.45 5.34 36.34
CA MET A 524 20.99 6.49 35.61
C MET A 524 20.42 7.82 36.12
N GLN A 525 19.12 7.90 36.38
CA GLN A 525 18.47 9.09 36.94
C GLN A 525 18.97 9.40 38.36
N MET A 526 19.18 8.37 39.19
CA MET A 526 19.77 8.53 40.52
C MET A 526 21.23 8.97 40.45
N ALA A 527 22.01 8.49 39.48
CA ALA A 527 23.38 8.88 39.25
C ALA A 527 23.51 10.33 38.75
N SER A 528 22.63 10.77 37.83
CA SER A 528 22.60 12.17 37.38
C SER A 528 22.19 13.13 38.49
N THR A 529 21.28 12.71 39.36
CA THR A 529 20.86 13.50 40.53
C THR A 529 21.95 13.58 41.60
N LYS A 530 22.71 12.49 41.81
CA LYS A 530 23.92 12.50 42.65
C LYS A 530 25.05 13.36 42.07
N ALA A 531 25.24 13.34 40.74
CA ALA A 531 26.22 14.19 40.07
C ALA A 531 25.86 15.68 40.22
N TYR A 532 24.57 16.02 40.15
CA TYR A 532 24.07 17.38 40.43
C TYR A 532 24.30 17.79 41.90
N LYS A 533 24.00 16.90 42.87
CA LYS A 533 24.27 17.16 44.30
C LYS A 533 25.75 17.29 44.64
N ASN A 534 26.62 16.53 43.98
CA ASN A 534 28.07 16.66 44.14
C ASN A 534 28.60 17.94 43.47
N PHE A 535 27.95 18.43 42.41
CA PHE A 535 28.26 19.74 41.82
C PHE A 535 27.81 20.91 42.72
N GLU A 536 26.65 20.81 43.39
CA GLU A 536 26.20 21.82 44.37
C GLU A 536 27.14 21.90 45.58
N HIS A 537 27.64 20.77 46.08
CA HIS A 537 28.65 20.75 47.16
C HIS A 537 30.04 21.29 46.75
N MET A 538 30.32 21.44 45.44
CA MET A 538 31.56 22.04 44.95
C MET A 538 31.44 23.55 44.69
N ILE A 539 30.23 24.10 44.59
CA ILE A 539 29.98 25.52 44.26
C ILE A 539 29.66 26.36 45.51
N CYS A 540 29.39 25.74 46.66
CA CYS A 540 29.36 26.40 47.96
C CYS A 540 30.23 25.65 48.97
N PRO A 541 31.53 25.98 49.12
CA PRO A 541 32.20 25.78 50.39
C PRO A 541 31.65 26.79 51.40
N GLU A 542 31.50 26.36 52.66
CA GLU A 542 31.01 27.12 53.82
C GLU A 542 31.52 28.58 53.91
#